data_AF-A0A816F530-F1
#
_entry.id   AF-A0A816F530-F1
#
_cell.length_a   1.000
_cell.length_b   1.000
_cell.length_c   1.000
_cell.angle_alpha   90.00
_cell.angle_beta   90.00
_cell.angle_gamma   90.00
#
_symmetry.space_group_name_H-M   'P 1'
#
loop_
_entity.id
_entity.type
_entity.pdbx_description
1 polymer ?
#
loop_
_entity_poly.entity_id
_entity_poly.type
_entity_poly.pdbx_seq_one_letter_code
_entity_poly.pdbx_strand_id
1 'polypeptide(L)' 'MELVVGDLCFIKSGDFLPVDGLIVRANDLAVDEFSITDVALFSGTEVKEGNGQMVVVGVGPNSTAGYVLSLLRGSA' A
#
# COMPACT_ATOMS: atom_id res chain seq x y z
N MET A 1 14.98 7.50 3.31
CA MET A 1 14.19 7.32 4.54
C MET A 1 13.66 5.90 4.50
N GLU A 2 13.79 5.15 5.58
CA GLU A 2 13.20 3.82 5.72
C GLU A 2 11.79 3.99 6.27
N LEU A 3 10.77 3.43 5.62
CA LEU A 3 9.39 3.50 6.08
C LEU A 3 9.14 2.45 7.16
N VAL A 4 8.49 2.85 8.24
CA VAL A 4 8.12 1.96 9.35
C VAL A 4 6.61 1.96 9.60
N VAL A 5 6.14 0.92 10.29
CA VAL A 5 4.74 0.84 10.73
C VAL A 5 4.40 2.01 11.64
N GLY A 6 3.27 2.67 11.37
CA GLY A 6 2.83 3.86 12.09
C GLY A 6 3.20 5.18 11.41
N ASP A 7 4.05 5.17 10.38
CA ASP A 7 4.35 6.38 9.61
C ASP A 7 3.11 6.87 8.84
N LEU A 8 3.00 8.19 8.66
CA LEU A 8 2.01 8.81 7.80
C LEU A 8 2.64 9.16 6.44
N CYS A 9 2.05 8.63 5.38
CA CYS A 9 2.50 8.83 4.02
C CYS A 9 1.47 9.62 3.21
N PHE A 10 1.95 10.60 2.45
CA PHE A 10 1.15 11.22 1.39
C PHE A 10 1.31 10.41 0.11
N ILE A 11 0.21 10.22 -0.60
CA ILE A 11 0.15 9.47 -1.86
C ILE A 11 -0.57 10.30 -2.92
N LYS A 12 -0.18 10.14 -4.17
CA LYS A 12 -0.77 10.81 -5.34
C LYS A 12 -0.68 9.95 -6.58
N SER A 13 -1.45 10.31 -7.61
CA SER A 13 -1.33 9.71 -8.95
C SER A 13 0.11 9.51 -9.41
N GLY A 14 0.38 8.29 -9.90
CA GLY A 14 1.68 7.83 -10.37
C GLY A 14 2.59 7.27 -9.28
N ASP A 15 2.19 7.34 -8.00
CA ASP A 15 2.94 6.71 -6.92
C ASP A 15 2.73 5.19 -6.94
N PHE A 16 3.83 4.45 -6.92
CA PHE A 16 3.84 3.01 -6.66
C PHE A 16 4.00 2.77 -5.17
N LEU A 17 3.10 2.00 -4.56
CA LEU A 17 3.07 1.82 -3.11
C LEU A 17 4.06 0.72 -2.67
N PRO A 18 5.12 1.05 -1.92
CA PRO A 18 6.09 0.06 -1.44
C PRO A 18 5.66 -0.61 -0.13
N VAL A 19 4.57 -0.15 0.48
CA VAL A 19 4.08 -0.55 1.81
C VAL A 19 2.57 -0.70 1.80
N ASP A 20 2.04 -1.48 2.74
CA ASP A 20 0.60 -1.55 2.99
C ASP A 20 0.20 -0.40 3.91
N GLY A 21 -0.98 0.19 3.69
CA GLY A 21 -1.48 1.31 4.47
C GLY A 21 -2.99 1.34 4.63
N LEU A 22 -3.44 2.12 5.61
CA LEU A 22 -4.86 2.44 5.83
C LEU A 22 -5.10 3.91 5.53
N ILE A 23 -6.09 4.21 4.69
CA ILE A 23 -6.44 5.58 4.28
C ILE A 23 -6.93 6.36 5.50
N VAL A 24 -6.29 7.51 5.73
CA VAL A 24 -6.67 8.50 6.75
C VAL A 24 -7.45 9.65 6.09
N ARG A 25 -7.11 9.99 4.84
CA ARG A 25 -7.79 11.01 4.05
C ARG A 25 -7.62 10.71 2.56
N ALA A 26 -8.62 10.96 1.73
CA ALA A 26 -8.56 10.78 0.29
C ALA A 26 -9.37 11.85 -0.44
N ASN A 27 -8.90 12.26 -1.63
CA ASN A 27 -9.61 13.11 -2.57
C ASN A 27 -9.53 12.44 -3.95
N ASP A 28 -10.68 11.98 -4.45
CA ASP A 28 -10.83 11.30 -5.76
C ASP A 28 -9.77 10.21 -6.02
N LEU A 29 -9.42 9.46 -4.96
CA LEU A 29 -8.35 8.48 -4.99
C LEU A 29 -8.81 7.20 -5.71
N ALA A 30 -8.12 6.82 -6.78
CA ALA A 30 -8.30 5.55 -7.48
C ALA A 30 -6.97 4.78 -7.56
N VAL A 31 -7.03 3.46 -7.34
CA VAL A 31 -5.87 2.55 -7.31
C VAL A 31 -6.19 1.32 -8.16
N ASP A 32 -5.18 0.73 -8.79
CA ASP A 32 -5.33 -0.23 -9.91
C ASP A 32 -6.02 -1.57 -9.57
N GLU A 33 -6.33 -1.83 -8.30
CA GLU A 33 -6.96 -3.06 -7.84
C GLU A 33 -8.11 -2.73 -6.86
N PHE A 34 -9.35 -2.82 -7.33
CA PHE A 34 -10.54 -2.67 -6.48
C PHE A 34 -10.62 -3.84 -5.50
N SER A 35 -10.15 -3.65 -4.26
CA SER A 35 -10.51 -4.51 -3.13
C SER A 35 -11.78 -3.95 -2.48
N ILE A 36 -12.70 -4.83 -2.07
CA ILE A 36 -14.02 -4.56 -1.46
C ILE A 36 -13.96 -3.79 -0.11
N THR A 37 -12.82 -3.22 0.24
CA THR A 37 -12.63 -2.34 1.40
C THR A 37 -11.86 -1.10 0.98
N ASP A 38 -12.58 -0.04 0.58
CA ASP A 38 -12.12 1.30 0.15
C ASP A 38 -11.26 2.08 1.19
N VAL A 39 -10.70 1.39 2.18
CA VAL A 39 -9.90 1.97 3.26
C VAL A 39 -8.48 1.40 3.26
N ALA A 40 -8.24 0.22 2.68
CA ALA A 40 -6.92 -0.42 2.69
C ALA A 40 -6.19 -0.23 1.35
N LEU A 41 -4.91 0.11 1.42
CA LEU A 41 -3.99 0.23 0.30
C LEU A 41 -2.90 -0.83 0.44
N PHE A 42 -2.63 -1.54 -0.65
CA PHE A 42 -1.72 -2.67 -0.63
C PHE A 42 -0.43 -2.35 -1.39
N SER A 43 0.69 -2.80 -0.83
CA SER A 43 2.00 -2.76 -1.48
C SER A 43 1.94 -3.50 -2.81
N GLY A 44 2.63 -2.95 -3.82
CA GLY A 44 2.59 -3.48 -5.17
C GLY A 44 1.56 -2.83 -6.09
N THR A 45 0.71 -1.94 -5.56
CA THR A 45 -0.30 -1.22 -6.35
C THR A 45 0.17 0.17 -6.77
N GLU A 46 -0.44 0.70 -7.83
CA GLU A 46 -0.19 2.05 -8.32
C GLU A 46 -1.43 2.93 -8.12
N VAL A 47 -1.21 4.15 -7.62
CA VAL A 47 -2.25 5.18 -7.56
C VAL A 47 -2.49 5.72 -8.96
N LYS A 48 -3.70 5.56 -9.48
CA LYS A 48 -4.08 6.04 -10.81
C LYS A 48 -4.56 7.48 -10.77
N GLU A 49 -5.48 7.78 -9.87
CA GLU A 49 -6.12 9.10 -9.81
C GLU A 49 -6.17 9.59 -8.37
N GLY A 50 -6.21 10.91 -8.20
CA GLY A 50 -6.38 11.57 -6.91
C GLY A 50 -5.14 11.59 -6.02
N ASN A 51 -5.40 11.89 -4.74
CA ASN A 51 -4.37 11.93 -3.70
C ASN A 51 -4.97 11.59 -2.34
N GLY A 52 -4.09 11.31 -1.38
CA GLY A 52 -4.51 11.00 -0.03
C GLY A 52 -3.37 10.97 0.98
N GLN A 53 -3.75 10.62 2.19
CA GLN A 53 -2.87 10.28 3.29
C GLN A 53 -3.23 8.90 3.80
N MET A 54 -2.22 8.09 4.06
CA MET A 54 -2.38 6.78 4.68
C MET A 54 -1.43 6.60 5.85
N VAL A 55 -1.82 5.78 6.82
CA VAL A 55 -0.91 5.27 7.85
C VAL A 55 -0.34 3.93 7.39
N VAL A 56 0.97 3.76 7.53
CA VAL A 56 1.65 2.51 7.18
C VAL A 56 1.29 1.43 8.19
N VAL A 57 0.80 0.29 7.72
CA VAL A 57 0.40 -0.86 8.56
C VAL A 57 1.26 -2.10 8.32
N GLY A 58 1.98 -2.18 7.20
CA GLY A 58 2.84 -3.30 6.88
C GLY A 58 3.97 -2.93 5.92
N VAL A 59 5.18 -3.41 6.21
CA VAL A 59 6.39 -3.16 5.40
C VAL A 59 7.18 -4.45 5.19
N GLY A 60 7.90 -4.55 4.08
CA GLY A 60 8.78 -5.68 3.80
C GLY A 60 8.03 -7.03 3.87
N PRO A 61 8.57 -8.06 4.55
CA PRO A 61 7.91 -9.38 4.66
C PRO A 61 6.52 -9.35 5.32
N ASN A 62 6.21 -8.28 6.07
CA ASN A 62 4.92 -8.11 6.74
C ASN A 62 3.90 -7.34 5.87
N SER A 63 4.27 -6.93 4.65
CA SER A 63 3.32 -6.41 3.67
C SER A 63 2.72 -7.55 2.84
N THR A 64 1.59 -7.30 2.19
CA THR A 64 0.87 -8.28 1.37
C THR A 64 1.76 -8.80 0.23
N ALA A 65 2.42 -7.88 -0.49
CA ALA A 65 3.37 -8.26 -1.54
C ALA A 65 4.57 -9.05 -0.97
N GLY A 66 5.10 -8.65 0.18
CA GLY A 66 6.22 -9.34 0.83
C GLY A 66 5.86 -10.74 1.32
N TYR A 67 4.67 -10.90 1.89
CA TYR A 67 4.15 -12.19 2.32
C TYR A 67 3.95 -13.12 1.13
N VAL A 68 3.29 -12.67 0.05
CA VAL A 68 3.12 -13.46 -1.18
C VAL A 68 4.48 -13.86 -1.76
N LEU A 69 5.44 -12.93 -1.82
CA LEU A 69 6.79 -13.23 -2.29
C LEU A 69 7.48 -14.28 -1.40
N SER A 70 7.26 -14.24 -0.08
CA SER A 70 7.82 -15.24 0.84
C SER A 70 7.29 -16.65 0.57
N LEU A 71 5.99 -16.78 0.24
CA LEU A 71 5.38 -18.07 -0.12
C LEU A 71 5.97 -18.62 -1.42
N LEU A 72 6.17 -17.75 -2.42
CA LEU A 72 6.79 -18.13 -3.70
C LEU A 72 8.25 -18.57 -3.52
N ARG A 73 8.97 -17.98 -2.57
CA ARG A 73 10.35 -18.37 -2.22
C ARG A 73 10.43 -19.61 -1.33
N GLY A 74 9.33 -19.94 -0.62
CA GLY A 74 9.20 -21.08 0.30
C GLY A 74 8.66 -22.37 -0.34
N SER A 75 8.57 -22.44 -1.66
CA SER A 75 8.35 -23.70 -2.39
C SER A 75 9.69 -24.27 -2.86
N ALA A 76 10.52 -24.70 -1.91
CA ALA A 76 11.73 -25.49 -2.13
C ALA A 76 11.71 -26.69 -1.18
#